data_AF-A0A2R6M085-F1
#
_entry.id   AF-A0A2R6M085-F1
#
_cell.length_a   1.000
_cell.length_b   1.000
_cell.length_c   1.000
_cell.angle_alpha   90.00
_cell.angle_beta   90.00
_cell.angle_gamma   90.00
#
_symmetry.space_group_name_H-M   'P 1'
#
loop_
_entity.id
_entity.type
_entity.pdbx_description
1 polymer ?
#
loop_
_entity_poly.entity_id
_entity_poly.type
_entity_poly.pdbx_seq_one_letter_code
_entity_poly.pdbx_strand_id
1 'polypeptide(L)'
;MVTYCPNCGEEVTQGASFCSNCGKDITQEQSAAGNTTRTDQATGQQEAEWGESQEHQQTHRGPRVPRKNAVDTLSQAFSWLTSEPELIGLFLVGGLLSGIIQVLAPALNLVGLVINSVVGAVAFIAAERKLQDSQFDVMTAVESAVGRIVSLVIIALGYAIAVGIGLLLLVLPGIYLGVRLSLALPACILDGKGISESFSTSWEVAGEHMGKIFGIFLIYFGFFIALGVLSFAAGGQALLEDPTYLIGSSIISALLAAVYNLAIGRVYLENRPQQSQQFENQSQQY
;
A
#
# COMPACT_ATOMS: atom_id res chain seq x y z
N MET A 1 -22.55 3.90 27.08
CA MET A 1 -22.54 3.33 25.72
C MET A 1 -21.26 3.79 25.06
N VAL A 2 -20.45 2.84 24.59
CA VAL A 2 -19.25 3.13 23.79
C VAL A 2 -19.72 3.53 22.39
N THR A 3 -19.21 4.64 21.87
CA THR A 3 -19.56 5.14 20.52
C THR A 3 -18.34 4.94 19.63
N TYR A 4 -18.51 4.41 18.43
CA TYR A 4 -17.41 4.18 17.50
C TYR A 4 -17.44 5.21 16.36
N CYS A 5 -16.26 5.63 15.90
CA CYS A 5 -16.17 6.58 14.80
C CYS A 5 -16.69 5.96 13.50
N PRO A 6 -17.66 6.58 12.79
CA PRO A 6 -18.21 6.02 11.55
C PRO A 6 -17.17 5.95 10.42
N ASN A 7 -16.10 6.74 10.51
CA ASN A 7 -14.99 6.72 9.56
C ASN A 7 -14.03 5.56 9.78
N CYS A 8 -13.38 5.50 10.94
CA CYS A 8 -12.26 4.58 11.18
C CYS A 8 -12.59 3.43 12.13
N GLY A 9 -13.74 3.45 12.82
CA GLY A 9 -14.13 2.42 13.77
C GLY A 9 -13.42 2.47 15.12
N GLU A 10 -12.61 3.50 15.39
CA GLU A 10 -12.00 3.72 16.70
C GLU A 10 -13.06 4.04 17.76
N GLU A 11 -12.83 3.57 18.99
CA GLU A 11 -13.64 3.98 20.13
C GLU A 11 -13.50 5.49 20.37
N VAL A 12 -14.64 6.17 20.47
CA VAL A 12 -14.73 7.61 20.68
C VAL A 12 -15.24 7.89 22.09
N THR A 13 -14.47 8.69 22.82
CA THR A 13 -14.86 9.28 24.09
C THR A 13 -16.13 10.12 23.95
N GLN A 14 -17.10 9.96 24.86
CA GLN A 14 -18.34 10.72 24.85
C GLN A 14 -18.06 12.24 24.92
N GLY A 15 -18.62 13.01 23.97
CA GLY A 15 -18.45 14.46 23.89
C GLY A 15 -17.30 14.97 23.00
N ALA A 16 -16.56 14.09 22.31
CA ALA A 16 -15.54 14.52 21.35
C ALA A 16 -16.19 15.06 20.06
N SER A 17 -15.75 16.23 19.60
CA SER A 17 -16.19 16.81 18.31
C SER A 17 -15.45 16.19 17.11
N PHE A 18 -14.24 15.65 17.33
CA PHE A 18 -13.41 15.03 16.31
C PHE A 18 -12.82 13.70 16.81
N CYS A 19 -12.66 12.74 15.91
CA CYS A 19 -11.99 11.48 16.22
C CYS A 19 -10.47 11.70 16.40
N SER A 20 -9.92 11.26 17.54
CA SER A 20 -8.49 11.33 17.86
C SER A 20 -7.60 10.49 16.93
N ASN A 21 -8.15 9.45 16.30
CA ASN A 21 -7.41 8.57 15.39
C ASN A 21 -7.47 9.07 13.93
N CYS A 22 -8.65 9.42 13.41
CA CYS A 22 -8.80 9.76 11.99
C CYS A 22 -9.12 11.23 11.67
N GLY A 23 -9.33 12.07 12.67
CA GLY A 23 -9.62 13.51 12.51
C GLY A 23 -10.99 13.86 11.92
N LYS A 24 -11.91 12.89 11.75
CA LYS A 24 -13.27 13.17 11.21
C LYS A 24 -14.13 13.84 12.29
N ASP A 25 -14.90 14.85 11.89
CA ASP A 25 -15.95 15.47 12.71
C ASP A 25 -17.09 14.47 12.93
N ILE A 26 -17.49 14.28 14.19
CA ILE A 26 -18.48 13.27 14.61
C ILE A 26 -19.70 13.91 15.29
N THR A 27 -19.81 15.23 15.22
CA THR A 27 -20.84 16.02 15.91
C THR A 27 -22.22 15.89 15.27
N GLN A 28 -22.29 15.52 13.98
CA GLN A 28 -23.54 15.54 13.20
C GLN A 28 -24.45 14.31 13.40
N GLU A 29 -23.94 13.19 13.93
CA GLU A 29 -24.72 11.93 14.05
C GLU A 29 -25.18 11.59 15.47
N GLN A 30 -24.67 12.29 16.50
CA GLN A 30 -25.10 12.07 17.89
C GLN A 30 -26.42 12.77 18.25
N SER A 31 -26.88 13.72 17.44
CA SER A 31 -28.12 14.48 17.70
C SER A 31 -29.40 13.81 17.18
N ALA A 32 -29.31 12.77 16.34
CA ALA A 32 -30.47 12.08 15.78
C ALA A 32 -31.08 11.00 16.70
N ALA A 33 -30.34 10.54 17.72
CA ALA A 33 -30.77 9.47 18.63
C ALA A 33 -31.50 9.96 19.90
N GLY A 34 -31.77 11.27 20.02
CA GLY A 34 -32.18 11.91 21.26
C GLY A 34 -33.53 12.63 21.21
N ASN A 35 -34.56 12.09 20.58
CA ASN A 35 -35.94 12.55 20.82
C ASN A 35 -36.99 11.53 20.37
N THR A 36 -37.51 10.74 21.31
CA THR A 36 -38.91 10.25 21.21
C THR A 36 -39.50 10.11 22.61
N THR A 37 -40.11 11.19 23.08
CA THR A 37 -41.00 11.19 24.23
C THR A 37 -42.39 10.71 23.79
N ARG A 38 -42.84 9.63 24.43
CA ARG A 38 -44.20 9.08 24.52
C ARG A 38 -45.29 10.16 24.57
N THR A 39 -46.35 10.07 23.75
CA THR A 39 -47.77 10.36 24.11
C THR A 39 -48.74 9.79 23.06
N ASP A 40 -49.52 8.81 23.51
CA ASP A 40 -50.94 8.48 23.28
C ASP A 40 -51.54 7.90 21.98
N GLN A 41 -52.51 7.02 22.28
CA GLN A 41 -53.35 6.13 21.51
C GLN A 41 -54.35 6.85 20.58
N ALA A 42 -54.60 6.27 19.40
CA ALA A 42 -55.95 6.11 18.85
C ALA A 42 -56.00 5.06 17.71
N THR A 43 -56.73 3.98 17.99
CA THR A 43 -57.66 3.22 17.14
C THR A 43 -57.51 3.23 15.61
N GLY A 44 -57.43 2.04 15.00
CA GLY A 44 -57.98 1.82 13.65
C GLY A 44 -57.26 0.78 12.78
N GLN A 45 -57.85 -0.40 12.71
CA GLN A 45 -58.01 -1.23 11.51
C GLN A 45 -56.80 -2.00 10.91
N GLN A 46 -57.12 -3.27 10.64
CA GLN A 46 -56.37 -4.31 9.97
C GLN A 46 -56.01 -3.93 8.53
N GLU A 47 -54.77 -4.21 8.12
CA GLU A 47 -54.47 -4.76 6.80
C GLU A 47 -53.20 -5.61 6.91
N ALA A 48 -53.37 -6.90 6.60
CA ALA A 48 -52.30 -7.88 6.56
C ALA A 48 -51.58 -7.73 5.21
N GLU A 49 -50.53 -6.93 5.19
CA GLU A 49 -49.62 -6.82 4.05
C GLU A 49 -48.44 -7.75 4.25
N TRP A 50 -48.19 -8.54 3.20
CA TRP A 50 -47.28 -9.67 3.17
C TRP A 50 -45.85 -9.24 3.46
N GLY A 51 -45.17 -10.02 4.30
CA GLY A 51 -43.83 -9.73 4.79
C GLY A 51 -42.82 -9.60 3.66
N GLU A 52 -42.40 -8.36 3.40
CA GLU A 52 -41.02 -8.08 3.00
C GLU A 52 -40.14 -8.53 4.16
N SER A 53 -39.58 -9.73 4.03
CA SER A 53 -38.33 -10.06 4.67
C SER A 53 -37.36 -8.93 4.33
N GLN A 54 -37.09 -8.08 5.33
CA GLN A 54 -35.96 -7.18 5.35
C GLN A 54 -34.71 -8.05 5.19
N GLU A 55 -34.38 -8.35 3.95
CA GLU A 55 -33.10 -8.87 3.55
C GLU A 55 -32.15 -7.72 3.83
N HIS A 56 -31.56 -7.78 5.02
CA HIS A 56 -30.43 -6.98 5.40
C HIS A 56 -29.47 -6.97 4.21
N GLN A 57 -29.44 -5.85 3.48
CA GLN A 57 -28.33 -5.47 2.62
C GLN A 57 -27.11 -5.29 3.52
N GLN A 58 -26.57 -6.41 3.98
CA GLN A 58 -25.19 -6.52 4.40
C GLN A 58 -24.39 -6.31 3.14
N THR A 59 -24.15 -5.04 2.80
CA THR A 59 -23.02 -4.66 1.96
C THR A 59 -21.85 -5.45 2.52
N HIS A 60 -21.29 -6.39 1.75
CA HIS A 60 -20.10 -7.15 2.09
C HIS A 60 -18.94 -6.16 2.26
N ARG A 61 -18.90 -5.51 3.43
CA ARG A 61 -17.91 -4.54 3.82
C ARG A 61 -16.73 -5.40 4.26
N GLY A 62 -15.83 -5.69 3.32
CA GLY A 62 -14.60 -6.42 3.61
C GLY A 62 -13.90 -5.82 4.84
N PRO A 63 -13.13 -6.61 5.62
CA PRO A 63 -12.48 -6.14 6.83
C PRO A 63 -11.73 -4.83 6.56
N ARG A 64 -12.14 -3.73 7.23
CA ARG A 64 -11.43 -2.46 7.11
C ARG A 64 -10.05 -2.64 7.72
N VAL A 65 -9.00 -2.51 6.90
CA VAL A 65 -7.62 -2.59 7.39
C VAL A 65 -7.39 -1.46 8.40
N PRO A 66 -6.97 -1.74 9.64
CA PRO A 66 -6.80 -0.72 10.65
C PRO A 66 -5.67 0.24 10.25
N ARG A 67 -5.96 1.56 10.33
CA ARG A 67 -4.98 2.61 10.07
C ARG A 67 -3.88 2.57 11.11
N LYS A 68 -2.64 2.71 10.67
CA LYS A 68 -1.45 2.83 11.54
C LYS A 68 -0.57 4.01 11.15
N ASN A 69 0.28 4.48 12.06
CA ASN A 69 1.27 5.51 11.76
C ASN A 69 2.38 4.97 10.84
N ALA A 70 3.24 5.87 10.34
CA ALA A 70 4.37 5.48 9.47
C ALA A 70 5.31 4.46 10.14
N VAL A 71 5.69 4.71 11.39
CA VAL A 71 6.59 3.82 12.17
C VAL A 71 5.93 2.47 12.43
N ASP A 72 4.67 2.46 12.86
CA ASP A 72 3.91 1.22 13.08
C ASP A 72 3.69 0.42 11.79
N THR A 73 3.64 1.11 10.65
CA THR A 73 3.54 0.48 9.33
C THR A 73 4.84 -0.19 8.94
N LEU A 74 5.98 0.47 9.14
CA LEU A 74 7.30 -0.11 8.93
C LEU A 74 7.60 -1.25 9.91
N SER A 75 7.25 -1.08 11.18
CA SER A 75 7.39 -2.11 12.21
C SER A 75 6.58 -3.36 11.86
N GLN A 76 5.33 -3.20 11.41
CA GLN A 76 4.55 -4.33 10.95
C GLN A 76 5.13 -4.98 9.69
N ALA A 77 5.57 -4.19 8.71
CA ALA A 77 6.20 -4.72 7.50
C ALA A 77 7.47 -5.53 7.83
N PHE A 78 8.27 -5.05 8.78
CA PHE A 78 9.43 -5.78 9.30
C PHE A 78 9.01 -7.08 9.99
N SER A 79 7.97 -7.04 10.84
CA SER A 79 7.47 -8.25 11.50
C SER A 79 7.03 -9.31 10.48
N TRP A 80 6.29 -8.91 9.43
CA TRP A 80 5.88 -9.80 8.35
C TRP A 80 7.05 -10.41 7.60
N LEU A 81 8.07 -9.61 7.29
CA LEU A 81 9.28 -10.10 6.63
C LEU A 81 9.99 -11.14 7.50
N THR A 82 10.14 -10.88 8.81
CA THR A 82 10.82 -11.81 9.73
C THR A 82 10.03 -13.07 10.05
N SER A 83 8.69 -13.02 9.91
CA SER A 83 7.82 -14.18 10.13
C SER A 83 7.82 -15.17 8.97
N GLU A 84 8.27 -14.76 7.78
CA GLU A 84 8.21 -15.58 6.57
C GLU A 84 9.60 -15.78 5.95
N PRO A 85 10.27 -16.92 6.24
CA PRO A 85 11.62 -17.17 5.72
C PRO A 85 11.66 -17.26 4.19
N GLU A 86 10.54 -17.64 3.56
CA GLU A 86 10.44 -17.72 2.09
C GLU A 86 10.51 -16.34 1.43
N LEU A 87 9.90 -15.32 2.04
CA LEU A 87 10.01 -13.93 1.59
C LEU A 87 11.45 -13.42 1.71
N ILE A 88 12.10 -13.72 2.84
CA ILE A 88 13.53 -13.37 3.02
C ILE A 88 14.36 -14.03 1.93
N GLY A 89 14.17 -15.33 1.69
CA GLY A 89 14.87 -16.08 0.65
C GLY A 89 14.69 -15.45 -0.74
N LEU A 90 13.46 -15.09 -1.11
CA LEU A 90 13.15 -14.45 -2.39
C LEU A 90 13.90 -13.12 -2.56
N PHE A 91 13.86 -12.24 -1.55
CA PHE A 91 14.53 -10.95 -1.62
C PHE A 91 16.05 -11.08 -1.60
N LEU A 92 16.61 -12.01 -0.82
CA LEU A 92 18.05 -12.29 -0.81
C LEU A 92 18.54 -12.80 -2.17
N VAL A 93 17.83 -13.75 -2.76
CA VAL A 93 18.16 -14.28 -4.10
C VAL A 93 18.03 -13.19 -5.15
N GLY A 94 16.93 -12.43 -5.15
CA GLY A 94 16.72 -11.32 -6.08
C GLY A 94 17.79 -10.22 -5.95
N GLY A 95 18.14 -9.84 -4.73
CA GLY A 95 19.19 -8.86 -4.43
C GLY A 95 20.57 -9.33 -4.87
N LEU A 96 20.94 -10.57 -4.53
CA LEU A 96 22.21 -11.16 -4.91
C LEU A 96 22.35 -11.28 -6.43
N LEU A 97 21.30 -11.76 -7.12
CA LEU A 97 21.28 -11.82 -8.58
C LEU A 97 21.43 -10.43 -9.19
N SER A 98 20.72 -9.43 -8.67
CA SER A 98 20.82 -8.04 -9.15
C SER A 98 22.23 -7.47 -8.94
N GLY A 99 22.87 -7.72 -7.79
CA GLY A 99 24.23 -7.28 -7.50
C GLY A 99 25.27 -7.96 -8.40
N ILE A 100 25.14 -9.27 -8.63
CA ILE A 100 26.03 -10.01 -9.54
C ILE A 100 25.88 -9.49 -10.98
N ILE A 101 24.65 -9.28 -11.46
CA ILE A 101 24.39 -8.72 -12.79
C ILE A 101 25.04 -7.33 -12.91
N GLN A 102 24.91 -6.48 -11.88
CA GLN A 102 25.51 -5.14 -11.89
C GLN A 102 27.04 -5.18 -12.07
N VAL A 103 27.72 -6.13 -11.42
CA VAL A 103 29.18 -6.26 -11.49
C VAL A 103 29.65 -6.95 -12.78
N LEU A 104 29.04 -8.08 -13.14
CA LEU A 104 29.51 -8.92 -14.25
C LEU A 104 28.97 -8.48 -15.61
N ALA A 105 27.79 -7.87 -15.64
CA ALA A 105 27.07 -7.54 -16.87
C ALA A 105 26.29 -6.22 -16.73
N PRO A 106 26.95 -5.07 -16.53
CA PRO A 106 26.27 -3.79 -16.35
C PRO A 106 25.37 -3.40 -17.53
N ALA A 107 25.67 -3.89 -18.74
CA ALA A 107 24.82 -3.73 -19.92
C ALA A 107 23.44 -4.42 -19.78
N LEU A 108 23.31 -5.41 -18.88
CA LEU A 108 22.08 -6.14 -18.60
C LEU A 108 21.30 -5.56 -17.41
N ASN A 109 21.57 -4.33 -16.96
CA ASN A 109 20.87 -3.74 -15.81
C ASN A 109 19.33 -3.67 -15.98
N LEU A 110 18.84 -3.67 -17.23
CA LEU A 110 17.41 -3.80 -17.52
C LEU A 110 16.80 -5.11 -17.00
N VAL A 111 17.59 -6.19 -16.92
CA VAL A 111 17.17 -7.45 -16.28
C VAL A 111 16.97 -7.25 -14.78
N GLY A 112 17.83 -6.46 -14.14
CA GLY A 112 17.67 -6.05 -12.74
C GLY A 112 16.35 -5.31 -12.50
N LEU A 113 15.94 -4.43 -13.41
CA LEU A 113 14.64 -3.75 -13.34
C LEU A 113 13.48 -4.75 -13.36
N VAL A 114 13.54 -5.76 -14.23
CA VAL A 114 12.53 -6.84 -14.31
C VAL A 114 12.47 -7.62 -13.00
N ILE A 115 13.62 -8.06 -12.48
CA ILE A 115 13.71 -8.81 -11.21
C ILE A 115 13.10 -8.00 -10.06
N ASN A 116 13.51 -6.74 -9.90
CA ASN A 116 13.00 -5.87 -8.83
C ASN A 116 11.49 -5.61 -8.96
N SER A 117 10.97 -5.53 -10.18
CA SER A 117 9.54 -5.38 -10.43
C SER A 117 8.74 -6.61 -9.99
N VAL A 118 9.24 -7.82 -10.28
CA VAL A 118 8.61 -9.08 -9.82
C VAL A 118 8.67 -9.20 -8.31
N VAL A 119 9.85 -9.00 -7.73
CA VAL A 119 10.07 -9.14 -6.28
C VAL A 119 9.22 -8.12 -5.50
N GLY A 120 9.12 -6.88 -5.98
CA GLY A 120 8.23 -5.86 -5.42
C GLY A 120 6.76 -6.25 -5.53
N ALA A 121 6.33 -6.78 -6.68
CA ALA A 121 4.96 -7.26 -6.89
C ALA A 121 4.59 -8.40 -5.92
N VAL A 122 5.50 -9.35 -5.70
CA VAL A 122 5.32 -10.43 -4.72
C VAL A 122 5.17 -9.87 -3.30
N ALA A 123 5.94 -8.85 -2.92
CA ALA A 123 5.76 -8.19 -1.62
C ALA A 123 4.39 -7.52 -1.48
N PHE A 124 3.84 -6.91 -2.54
CA PHE A 124 2.48 -6.36 -2.48
C PHE A 124 1.44 -7.47 -2.27
N ILE A 125 1.55 -8.59 -2.98
CA ILE A 125 0.66 -9.75 -2.82
C ILE A 125 0.79 -10.33 -1.41
N ALA A 126 2.02 -10.46 -0.90
CA ALA A 126 2.29 -10.93 0.45
C ALA A 126 1.64 -10.03 1.52
N ALA A 127 1.69 -8.70 1.35
CA ALA A 127 1.03 -7.77 2.25
C ALA A 127 -0.50 -7.98 2.29
N GLU A 128 -1.13 -8.24 1.14
CA GLU A 128 -2.57 -8.53 1.09
C GLU A 128 -2.89 -9.86 1.79
N ARG A 129 -2.14 -10.93 1.51
CA ARG A 129 -2.33 -12.24 2.14
C ARG A 129 -2.14 -12.19 3.65
N LYS A 130 -1.13 -11.45 4.12
CA LYS A 130 -0.88 -11.25 5.56
C LYS A 130 -1.97 -10.47 6.27
N LEU A 131 -2.63 -9.53 5.59
CA LEU A 131 -3.79 -8.83 6.15
C LEU A 131 -5.05 -9.68 6.15
N GLN A 132 -5.17 -10.62 5.21
CA GLN A 132 -6.27 -11.58 5.13
C GLN A 132 -6.06 -12.84 5.96
N ASP A 133 -4.98 -12.90 6.76
CA ASP A 133 -4.56 -14.10 7.51
C ASP A 133 -4.61 -15.39 6.68
N SER A 134 -4.24 -15.26 5.41
CA SER A 134 -4.31 -16.31 4.41
C SER A 134 -2.95 -16.95 4.19
N GLN A 135 -2.95 -18.23 3.80
CA GLN A 135 -1.73 -18.93 3.41
C GLN A 135 -1.05 -18.17 2.26
N PHE A 136 0.26 -17.96 2.38
CA PHE A 136 1.06 -17.29 1.37
C PHE A 136 1.92 -18.33 0.67
N ASP A 137 1.68 -18.50 -0.63
CA ASP A 137 2.54 -19.31 -1.50
C ASP A 137 3.35 -18.39 -2.42
N VAL A 138 4.67 -18.43 -2.27
CA VAL A 138 5.60 -17.63 -3.07
C VAL A 138 5.48 -17.94 -4.55
N MET A 139 5.31 -19.22 -4.93
CA MET A 139 5.31 -19.60 -6.34
C MET A 139 4.10 -19.01 -7.07
N THR A 140 2.90 -19.19 -6.50
CA THR A 140 1.67 -18.59 -7.04
C THR A 140 1.77 -17.06 -7.12
N ALA A 141 2.41 -16.41 -6.15
CA ALA A 141 2.62 -14.96 -6.17
C ALA A 141 3.60 -14.54 -7.28
N VAL A 142 4.68 -15.29 -7.51
CA VAL A 142 5.63 -15.06 -8.60
C VAL A 142 4.94 -15.24 -9.95
N GLU A 143 4.17 -16.31 -10.15
CA GLU A 143 3.42 -16.54 -11.39
C GLU A 143 2.45 -15.40 -11.69
N SER A 144 1.73 -14.92 -10.66
CA SER A 144 0.82 -13.78 -10.78
C SER A 144 1.56 -12.49 -11.17
N ALA A 145 2.76 -12.26 -10.62
CA ALA A 145 3.60 -11.12 -10.96
C ALA A 145 4.16 -11.21 -12.38
N VAL A 146 4.65 -12.39 -12.79
CA VAL A 146 5.18 -12.65 -14.14
C VAL A 146 4.09 -12.49 -15.19
N GLY A 147 2.86 -12.94 -14.93
CA GLY A 147 1.71 -12.74 -15.83
C GLY A 147 1.40 -11.27 -16.13
N ARG A 148 1.82 -10.35 -15.27
CA ARG A 148 1.66 -8.90 -15.42
C ARG A 148 2.98 -8.16 -15.66
N ILE A 149 4.06 -8.86 -16.02
CA ILE A 149 5.40 -8.27 -16.08
C ILE A 149 5.49 -7.07 -17.02
N VAL A 150 4.82 -7.13 -18.17
CA VAL A 150 4.84 -6.04 -19.16
C VAL A 150 4.23 -4.77 -18.56
N SER A 151 3.08 -4.88 -17.91
CA SER A 151 2.43 -3.74 -17.24
C SER A 151 3.28 -3.21 -16.08
N LEU A 152 3.85 -4.10 -15.26
CA LEU A 152 4.71 -3.72 -14.13
C LEU A 152 5.96 -2.95 -14.60
N VAL A 153 6.63 -3.43 -15.65
CA VAL A 153 7.82 -2.78 -16.20
C VAL A 153 7.46 -1.43 -16.84
N ILE A 154 6.34 -1.33 -17.57
CA ILE A 154 5.90 -0.06 -18.15
C ILE A 154 5.57 0.96 -17.05
N ILE A 155 4.89 0.55 -15.99
CA ILE A 155 4.61 1.42 -14.84
C ILE A 155 5.91 1.82 -14.14
N ALA A 156 6.85 0.89 -13.93
CA ALA A 156 8.15 1.20 -13.33
C ALA A 156 8.95 2.20 -14.18
N LEU A 157 8.96 2.05 -15.50
CA LEU A 157 9.59 3.00 -16.43
C LEU A 157 8.89 4.36 -16.42
N GLY A 158 7.56 4.38 -16.47
CA GLY A 158 6.78 5.61 -16.39
C GLY A 158 7.02 6.36 -15.08
N TYR A 159 7.08 5.63 -13.96
CA TYR A 159 7.45 6.16 -12.66
C TYR A 159 8.87 6.74 -12.68
N ALA A 160 9.85 5.98 -13.16
CA ALA A 160 11.25 6.42 -13.23
C ALA A 160 11.44 7.67 -14.10
N ILE A 161 10.74 7.75 -15.24
CA ILE A 161 10.78 8.91 -16.14
C ILE A 161 10.12 10.12 -15.47
N ALA A 162 8.93 9.96 -14.89
CA ALA A 162 8.21 11.06 -14.25
C ALA A 162 9.02 11.64 -13.07
N VAL A 163 9.54 10.77 -12.20
CA VAL A 163 10.38 11.16 -11.07
C VAL A 163 11.71 11.74 -11.54
N GLY A 164 12.34 11.14 -12.55
CA GLY A 164 13.60 11.61 -13.14
C GLY A 164 13.49 13.00 -13.73
N ILE A 165 12.43 13.27 -14.52
CA ILE A 165 12.12 14.61 -15.04
C ILE A 165 11.85 15.57 -13.88
N GLY A 166 11.06 15.14 -12.90
CA GLY A 166 10.76 15.94 -11.71
C GLY A 166 12.04 16.37 -10.98
N LEU A 167 12.93 15.43 -10.67
CA LEU A 167 14.21 15.68 -10.00
C LEU A 167 15.16 16.52 -10.85
N LEU A 168 15.16 16.34 -12.18
CA LEU A 168 15.96 17.12 -13.12
C LEU A 168 15.51 18.57 -13.20
N LEU A 169 14.20 18.83 -13.12
CA LEU A 169 13.68 20.19 -13.05
C LEU A 169 13.96 20.81 -11.66
N LEU A 170 13.55 20.15 -10.58
CA LEU A 170 13.87 20.53 -9.20
C LEU A 170 13.72 19.34 -8.23
N VAL A 171 14.53 19.30 -7.17
CA VAL A 171 14.50 18.21 -6.18
C VAL A 171 13.13 18.05 -5.50
N LEU A 172 12.50 19.14 -5.06
CA LEU A 172 11.21 19.10 -4.36
C LEU A 172 10.05 18.54 -5.22
N PRO A 173 9.79 19.03 -6.44
CA PRO A 173 8.74 18.44 -7.28
C PRO A 173 9.05 17.00 -7.68
N GLY A 174 10.32 16.61 -7.85
CA GLY A 174 10.69 15.20 -8.08
C GLY A 174 10.30 14.29 -6.92
N ILE A 175 10.63 14.66 -5.69
CA ILE A 175 10.24 13.89 -4.49
C ILE A 175 8.72 13.85 -4.34
N TYR A 176 8.04 14.98 -4.54
CA TYR A 176 6.58 15.04 -4.50
C TYR A 176 5.93 14.06 -5.49
N LEU A 177 6.43 14.03 -6.73
CA LEU A 177 5.94 13.11 -7.76
C LEU A 177 6.24 11.65 -7.40
N GLY A 178 7.42 11.35 -6.87
CA GLY A 178 7.78 9.99 -6.43
C GLY A 178 6.84 9.47 -5.34
N VAL A 179 6.52 10.31 -4.36
CA VAL A 179 5.57 9.95 -3.30
C VAL A 179 4.16 9.73 -3.87
N ARG A 180 3.69 10.64 -4.73
CA ARG A 180 2.38 10.57 -5.41
C ARG A 180 2.21 9.33 -6.28
N LEU A 181 3.26 8.90 -6.98
CA LEU A 181 3.18 7.81 -7.96
C LEU A 181 3.64 6.46 -7.38
N SER A 182 4.12 6.42 -6.13
CA SER A 182 4.60 5.19 -5.48
C SER A 182 3.54 4.09 -5.33
N LEU A 183 2.25 4.45 -5.37
CA LEU A 183 1.13 3.51 -5.25
C LEU A 183 0.63 2.94 -6.60
N ALA A 184 1.27 3.30 -7.72
CA ALA A 184 0.85 2.82 -9.04
C ALA A 184 1.11 1.32 -9.23
N LEU A 185 2.26 0.83 -8.76
CA LEU A 185 2.60 -0.59 -8.80
C LEU A 185 1.61 -1.47 -8.00
N PRO A 186 1.32 -1.19 -6.71
CA PRO A 186 0.33 -1.96 -5.97
C PRO A 186 -1.07 -1.88 -6.60
N ALA A 187 -1.46 -0.73 -7.17
CA ALA A 187 -2.72 -0.61 -7.90
C ALA A 187 -2.82 -1.55 -9.12
N CYS A 188 -1.72 -1.76 -9.83
CA CYS A 188 -1.68 -2.66 -10.98
C CYS A 188 -1.77 -4.14 -10.59
N ILE A 189 -1.05 -4.57 -9.55
CA ILE A 189 -0.95 -5.99 -9.19
C ILE A 189 -2.10 -6.44 -8.29
N LEU A 190 -2.53 -5.61 -7.33
CA LEU A 190 -3.55 -5.96 -6.35
C LEU A 190 -4.96 -5.76 -6.89
N ASP A 191 -5.23 -4.63 -7.54
CA ASP A 191 -6.57 -4.30 -8.04
C ASP A 191 -6.74 -4.63 -9.51
N GLY A 192 -5.71 -5.18 -10.14
CA GLY A 192 -5.80 -5.65 -11.50
C GLY A 192 -5.77 -4.55 -12.57
N LYS A 193 -5.56 -3.29 -12.19
CA LYS A 193 -5.72 -2.09 -13.04
C LYS A 193 -4.74 -2.01 -14.21
N GLY A 194 -5.17 -1.33 -15.27
CA GLY A 194 -4.32 -1.03 -16.44
C GLY A 194 -3.28 0.06 -16.16
N ILE A 195 -2.32 0.25 -17.06
CA ILE A 195 -1.15 1.14 -16.86
C ILE A 195 -1.56 2.57 -16.46
N SER A 196 -2.44 3.22 -17.23
CA SER A 196 -2.87 4.60 -16.97
C SER A 196 -3.76 4.70 -15.73
N GLU A 197 -4.65 3.73 -15.55
CA GLU A 197 -5.57 3.65 -14.42
C GLU A 197 -4.82 3.47 -13.09
N SER A 198 -3.71 2.72 -13.09
CA SER A 198 -2.81 2.57 -11.95
C SER A 198 -2.20 3.91 -11.52
N PHE A 199 -1.76 4.76 -12.46
CA PHE A 199 -1.23 6.08 -12.13
C PHE A 199 -2.32 7.04 -11.62
N SER A 200 -3.51 7.05 -12.22
CA SER A 200 -4.64 7.87 -11.73
C SER A 200 -5.03 7.46 -10.31
N THR A 201 -5.19 6.15 -10.09
CA THR A 201 -5.50 5.60 -8.77
C THR A 201 -4.43 5.99 -7.75
N SER A 202 -3.15 5.87 -8.11
CA SER A 202 -2.06 6.29 -7.24
C SER A 202 -2.18 7.77 -6.86
N TRP A 203 -2.50 8.63 -7.82
CA TRP A 203 -2.61 10.07 -7.61
C TRP A 203 -3.74 10.45 -6.65
N GLU A 204 -4.89 9.77 -6.77
CA GLU A 204 -6.07 9.95 -5.92
C GLU A 204 -5.81 9.44 -4.51
N VAL A 205 -5.41 8.17 -4.37
CA VAL A 205 -5.20 7.50 -3.07
C VAL A 205 -4.07 8.15 -2.28
N ALA A 206 -2.97 8.51 -2.96
CA ALA A 206 -1.85 9.13 -2.28
C ALA A 206 -2.19 10.54 -1.80
N GLY A 207 -3.02 11.29 -2.53
CA GLY A 207 -3.33 12.70 -2.28
C GLY A 207 -3.84 12.98 -0.86
N GLU A 208 -4.71 12.13 -0.33
CA GLU A 208 -5.28 12.27 1.02
C GLU A 208 -4.32 11.87 2.15
N HIS A 209 -3.29 11.06 1.84
CA HIS A 209 -2.42 10.41 2.83
C HIS A 209 -0.92 10.69 2.62
N MET A 210 -0.62 11.78 1.92
CA MET A 210 0.74 12.22 1.56
C MET A 210 1.72 12.21 2.74
N GLY A 211 1.32 12.70 3.91
CA GLY A 211 2.21 12.80 5.08
C GLY A 211 2.77 11.45 5.54
N LYS A 212 1.94 10.40 5.52
CA LYS A 212 2.36 9.05 5.89
C LYS A 212 3.31 8.44 4.86
N ILE A 213 2.96 8.53 3.58
CA ILE A 213 3.78 8.01 2.48
C ILE A 213 5.13 8.73 2.44
N PHE A 214 5.12 10.05 2.59
CA PHE A 214 6.32 10.87 2.67
C PHE A 214 7.21 10.49 3.87
N GLY A 215 6.64 10.25 5.05
CA GLY A 215 7.40 9.78 6.21
C GLY A 215 8.09 8.44 5.97
N ILE A 216 7.39 7.47 5.36
CA ILE A 216 7.98 6.17 4.97
C ILE A 216 9.10 6.36 3.94
N PHE A 217 8.86 7.22 2.94
CA PHE A 217 9.84 7.56 1.92
C PHE A 217 11.11 8.18 2.52
N LEU A 218 10.97 9.13 3.45
CA LEU A 218 12.11 9.76 4.13
C LEU A 218 12.93 8.77 4.94
N ILE A 219 12.30 7.82 5.64
CA ILE A 219 13.03 6.80 6.39
C ILE A 219 13.80 5.89 5.42
N TYR A 220 13.16 5.43 4.35
CA TYR A 220 13.77 4.55 3.35
C TYR A 220 14.93 5.24 2.63
N PHE A 221 14.70 6.38 1.99
CA PHE A 221 15.75 7.11 1.26
C PHE A 221 16.79 7.73 2.20
N GLY A 222 16.39 8.13 3.41
CA GLY A 222 17.32 8.62 4.43
C GLY A 222 18.37 7.59 4.83
N PHE A 223 17.99 6.30 4.90
CA PHE A 223 18.94 5.21 5.11
C PHE A 223 19.97 5.13 3.97
N PHE A 224 19.53 5.16 2.71
CA PHE A 224 20.45 5.11 1.55
C PHE A 224 21.37 6.33 1.49
N ILE A 225 20.86 7.52 1.80
CA ILE A 225 21.67 8.74 1.89
C ILE A 225 22.71 8.60 3.00
N ALA A 226 22.32 8.15 4.20
CA ALA A 226 23.24 7.95 5.31
C ALA A 226 24.34 6.92 4.98
N LEU A 227 23.96 5.81 4.35
CA LEU A 227 24.90 4.79 3.89
C LEU A 227 25.87 5.36 2.85
N GLY A 228 25.37 6.15 1.89
CA GLY A 228 26.18 6.81 0.88
C GLY A 228 27.19 7.80 1.47
N VAL A 229 26.75 8.65 2.41
CA VAL A 229 27.62 9.60 3.12
C VAL A 229 28.69 8.88 3.93
N LEU A 230 28.32 7.83 4.67
CA LEU A 230 29.27 7.04 5.45
C LEU A 230 30.31 6.35 4.57
N SER A 231 29.87 5.79 3.44
CA SER A 231 30.75 5.09 2.50
C SER A 231 31.69 6.05 1.79
N PHE A 232 31.20 7.23 1.41
CA PHE A 232 32.03 8.30 0.88
C PHE A 232 33.07 8.78 1.90
N ALA A 233 32.70 8.91 3.18
CA ALA A 233 33.63 9.29 4.25
C ALA A 233 34.67 8.20 4.56
N ALA A 234 34.31 6.92 4.44
CA ALA A 234 35.19 5.79 4.74
C ALA A 234 36.27 5.55 3.67
N GLY A 235 36.00 5.89 2.41
CA GLY A 235 36.94 5.61 1.32
C GLY A 235 36.56 6.16 -0.06
N GLY A 236 35.65 7.14 -0.09
CA GLY A 236 35.33 7.91 -1.29
C GLY A 236 34.82 7.06 -2.45
N GLN A 237 35.28 7.39 -3.65
CA GLN A 237 34.89 6.70 -4.89
C GLN A 237 35.45 5.27 -4.96
N ALA A 238 36.64 5.01 -4.40
CA ALA A 238 37.29 3.69 -4.49
C ALA A 238 36.48 2.58 -3.81
N LEU A 239 35.80 2.88 -2.69
CA LEU A 239 34.90 1.92 -2.04
C LEU A 239 33.65 1.62 -2.87
N LEU A 240 33.14 2.61 -3.59
CA LEU A 240 31.93 2.44 -4.41
C LEU A 240 32.20 1.60 -5.67
N GLU A 241 33.45 1.49 -6.09
CA GLU A 241 33.89 0.66 -7.21
C GLU A 241 34.32 -0.76 -6.77
N ASP A 242 34.44 -1.04 -5.47
CA ASP A 242 34.78 -2.37 -4.96
C ASP A 242 33.62 -3.36 -5.21
N PRO A 243 33.83 -4.43 -6.00
CA PRO A 243 32.80 -5.45 -6.25
C PRO A 243 32.25 -6.10 -4.98
N THR A 244 33.10 -6.25 -3.95
CA THR A 244 32.70 -6.85 -2.67
C THR A 244 31.71 -5.96 -1.94
N TYR A 245 31.96 -4.65 -1.94
CA TYR A 245 31.07 -3.66 -1.35
C TYR A 245 29.74 -3.57 -2.14
N LEU A 246 29.78 -3.61 -3.47
CA LEU A 246 28.58 -3.60 -4.31
C LEU A 246 27.68 -4.82 -4.05
N ILE A 247 28.27 -6.02 -3.98
CA ILE A 247 27.52 -7.24 -3.66
C ILE A 247 26.97 -7.17 -2.23
N GLY A 248 27.78 -6.76 -1.25
CA GLY A 248 27.35 -6.66 0.15
C GLY A 248 26.21 -5.65 0.34
N SER A 249 26.31 -4.48 -0.29
CA SER A 249 25.26 -3.44 -0.23
C SER A 249 23.99 -3.86 -0.96
N SER A 250 24.06 -4.66 -2.03
CA SER A 250 22.88 -5.19 -2.73
C SER A 250 21.99 -6.05 -1.83
N ILE A 251 22.57 -6.86 -0.95
CA ILE A 251 21.84 -7.70 0.01
C ILE A 251 21.07 -6.83 1.01
N ILE A 252 21.75 -5.84 1.59
CA ILE A 252 21.13 -4.88 2.53
C ILE A 252 20.01 -4.12 1.82
N SER A 253 20.26 -3.67 0.59
CA SER A 253 19.28 -2.92 -0.20
C SER A 253 18.03 -3.74 -0.52
N ALA A 254 18.18 -5.05 -0.77
CA ALA A 254 17.06 -5.94 -1.05
C ALA A 254 16.19 -6.15 0.19
N LEU A 255 16.79 -6.35 1.37
CA LEU A 255 16.03 -6.48 2.61
C LEU A 255 15.27 -5.19 2.96
N LEU A 256 15.88 -4.02 2.74
CA LEU A 256 15.21 -2.74 2.91
C LEU A 256 14.08 -2.55 1.89
N ALA A 257 14.30 -2.95 0.64
CA ALA A 257 13.27 -2.93 -0.39
C ALA A 257 12.09 -3.85 -0.02
N ALA A 258 12.34 -4.99 0.65
CA ALA A 258 11.28 -5.88 1.13
C ALA A 258 10.37 -5.17 2.13
N VAL A 259 10.97 -4.57 3.17
CA VAL A 259 10.23 -3.82 4.18
C VAL A 259 9.48 -2.64 3.55
N TYR A 260 10.13 -1.92 2.63
CA TYR A 260 9.52 -0.78 1.94
C TYR A 260 8.32 -1.21 1.08
N ASN A 261 8.44 -2.23 0.24
CA ASN A 261 7.36 -2.70 -0.62
C ASN A 261 6.19 -3.26 0.20
N LEU A 262 6.45 -4.01 1.28
CA LEU A 262 5.42 -4.47 2.22
C LEU A 262 4.70 -3.29 2.88
N ALA A 263 5.44 -2.27 3.31
CA ALA A 263 4.88 -1.07 3.93
C ALA A 263 4.01 -0.27 2.94
N ILE A 264 4.50 -0.07 1.70
CA ILE A 264 3.75 0.65 0.65
C ILE A 264 2.51 -0.14 0.22
N GLY A 265 2.61 -1.46 0.05
CA GLY A 265 1.46 -2.33 -0.26
C GLY A 265 0.40 -2.25 0.83
N ARG A 266 0.81 -2.21 2.10
CA ARG A 266 -0.10 -2.00 3.20
C ARG A 266 -0.77 -0.62 3.16
N VAL A 267 0.00 0.44 2.93
CA VAL A 267 -0.56 1.80 2.82
C VAL A 267 -1.55 1.89 1.66
N TYR A 268 -1.28 1.20 0.56
CA TYR A 268 -2.24 1.04 -0.52
C TYR A 268 -3.52 0.35 -0.05
N LEU A 269 -3.41 -0.83 0.56
CA LEU A 269 -4.57 -1.61 1.02
C LEU A 269 -5.41 -0.90 2.10
N GLU A 270 -4.79 -0.07 2.94
CA GLU A 270 -5.48 0.77 3.93
C GLU A 270 -6.34 1.86 3.28
N ASN A 271 -5.98 2.33 2.08
CA ASN A 271 -6.55 3.51 1.46
C ASN A 271 -7.10 3.26 0.05
N ARG A 272 -7.05 2.01 -0.45
CA ARG A 272 -7.56 1.68 -1.79
C ARG A 272 -9.07 1.91 -1.83
N PRO A 273 -9.60 2.43 -2.95
CA PRO A 273 -11.04 2.58 -3.11
C PRO A 273 -11.68 1.19 -2.99
N GLN A 274 -12.68 1.08 -2.11
CA GLN A 274 -13.44 -0.17 -1.97
C GLN A 274 -14.10 -0.47 -3.31
N GLN A 275 -13.87 -1.65 -3.87
CA GLN A 275 -14.54 -2.11 -5.08
C GLN A 275 -16.03 -2.32 -4.80
N SER A 276 -16.81 -1.24 -4.76
CA SER A 276 -18.26 -1.31 -4.55
C SER A 276 -19.06 -1.42 -5.85
N GLN A 277 -18.45 -1.60 -7.04
CA GLN A 277 -19.18 -1.36 -8.30
C GLN A 277 -18.95 -2.34 -9.47
N GLN A 278 -18.26 -3.48 -9.30
CA GLN A 278 -18.17 -4.45 -10.40
C GLN A 278 -19.36 -5.43 -10.49
N PHE A 279 -20.14 -5.59 -9.41
CA PHE A 279 -21.32 -6.47 -9.43
C PHE A 279 -22.63 -5.76 -9.83
N GLU A 280 -22.73 -4.43 -9.70
CA GLU A 280 -23.92 -3.68 -10.12
C GLU A 280 -24.03 -3.49 -11.64
N ASN A 281 -22.91 -3.49 -12.37
CA ASN A 281 -22.95 -3.39 -13.84
C ASN A 281 -23.27 -4.73 -14.53
N GLN A 282 -23.08 -5.86 -13.86
CA GLN A 282 -23.46 -7.18 -14.40
C GLN A 282 -24.89 -7.57 -14.07
N SER A 283 -25.45 -7.13 -12.94
CA SER A 283 -26.86 -7.40 -12.60
C SER A 283 -27.86 -6.52 -13.35
N GLN A 284 -27.43 -5.39 -13.93
CA GLN A 284 -28.27 -4.58 -14.82
C GLN A 284 -28.20 -4.98 -16.30
N GLN A 285 -27.42 -6.01 -16.64
CA GLN A 285 -27.33 -6.56 -18.00
C GLN A 285 -28.07 -7.89 -18.20
N TYR A 286 -28.83 -8.36 -17.21
CA TYR A 286 -29.69 -9.54 -17.31
C TYR A 286 -31.14 -9.24 -16.90
#